data_AF-A0A414YFR4-F1
#
_entry.id   AF-A0A414YFR4-F1
#
_cell.length_a   1.000
_cell.length_b   1.000
_cell.length_c   1.000
_cell.angle_alpha   90.00
_cell.angle_beta   90.00
_cell.angle_gamma   90.00
#
_symmetry.space_group_name_H-M   'P 1'
#
loop_
_entity.id
_entity.type
_entity.pdbx_description
1 polymer ?
#
loop_
_entity_poly.entity_id
_entity_poly.type
_entity_poly.pdbx_seq_one_letter_code
_entity_poly.pdbx_strand_id
1 'polypeptide(L)'
;MYIIITYALENNAAFNTLLKNKNKLSAIHFIRMQVDCCLEVYACLLYRDKERFLKYFMDGKPTNKLCIGKQYLTAGYLCGELNKKYSGISEIYKEGCRWIHPNKVIFRYTAPQCDPSKSDMFFIGYKDKHYYEDREQIKDIYKDMLLVNQILYELLKELAEPYKIVHGKKLRIGQFFKSKKKISFKFYE
;
A
#
# COMPACT_ATOMS: atom_id res chain seq x y z
N MET A 1 -10.74 0.65 -10.39
CA MET A 1 -9.68 1.67 -10.56
C MET A 1 -9.85 2.86 -9.62
N TYR A 2 -10.89 3.69 -9.79
CA TYR A 2 -11.10 4.88 -8.95
C TYR A 2 -11.05 4.55 -7.44
N ILE A 3 -11.67 3.45 -7.01
CA ILE A 3 -11.66 3.00 -5.61
C ILE A 3 -10.24 2.75 -5.10
N ILE A 4 -9.36 2.12 -5.89
CA ILE A 4 -7.97 1.85 -5.49
C ILE A 4 -7.19 3.16 -5.40
N ILE A 5 -7.40 4.09 -6.34
CA ILE A 5 -6.76 5.42 -6.31
C ILE A 5 -7.20 6.19 -5.06
N THR A 6 -8.50 6.25 -4.76
CA THR A 6 -9.01 6.89 -3.54
C THR A 6 -8.41 6.23 -2.31
N TYR A 7 -8.42 4.90 -2.23
CA TYR A 7 -7.85 4.18 -1.09
C TYR A 7 -6.35 4.48 -0.90
N ALA A 8 -5.59 4.52 -2.00
CA ALA A 8 -4.17 4.88 -1.99
C ALA A 8 -3.91 6.34 -1.56
N LEU A 9 -4.79 7.28 -1.92
CA LEU A 9 -4.70 8.67 -1.47
C LEU A 9 -5.02 8.81 0.02
N GLU A 10 -6.06 8.14 0.50
CA GLU A 10 -6.43 8.09 1.92
C GLU A 10 -5.31 7.48 2.77
N ASN A 11 -4.71 6.37 2.30
CA ASN A 11 -3.56 5.76 2.96
C ASN A 11 -2.39 6.74 3.11
N ASN A 12 -2.08 7.49 2.05
CA ASN A 12 -1.04 8.52 2.07
C ASN A 12 -1.35 9.66 3.05
N ALA A 13 -2.59 10.15 3.05
CA ALA A 13 -3.02 11.21 3.96
C ALA A 13 -2.90 10.77 5.43
N ALA A 14 -3.36 9.56 5.74
CA ALA A 14 -3.25 8.96 7.06
C ALA A 14 -1.77 8.74 7.47
N PHE A 15 -0.96 8.16 6.59
CA PHE A 15 0.47 7.97 6.80
C PHE A 15 1.19 9.28 7.18
N ASN A 16 0.98 10.34 6.39
CA ASN A 16 1.59 11.64 6.65
C ASN A 16 1.12 12.26 7.97
N THR A 17 -0.17 12.13 8.30
CA THR A 17 -0.73 12.64 9.55
C THR A 17 -0.12 11.93 10.76
N LEU A 18 0.02 10.61 10.68
CA LEU A 18 0.60 9.80 11.75
C LEU A 18 2.08 10.12 11.95
N LEU A 19 2.85 10.29 10.87
CA LEU A 19 4.25 10.70 10.97
C LEU A 19 4.41 12.08 11.61
N LYS A 20 3.58 13.07 11.23
CA LYS A 20 3.58 14.40 11.84
C LYS A 20 3.30 14.35 13.34
N ASN A 21 2.40 13.47 13.76
CA ASN A 21 2.03 13.27 15.16
C ASN A 21 2.92 12.27 15.91
N LYS A 22 4.09 11.90 15.34
CA LYS A 22 5.06 10.96 15.92
C LYS A 22 4.51 9.53 16.18
N ASN A 23 3.39 9.16 15.55
CA ASN A 23 2.79 7.82 15.62
C ASN A 23 3.45 6.87 14.61
N LYS A 24 4.77 6.68 14.74
CA LYS A 24 5.63 5.99 13.76
C LYS A 24 5.20 4.54 13.53
N LEU A 25 4.95 3.79 14.60
CA LEU A 25 4.55 2.37 14.52
C LEU A 25 3.22 2.18 13.79
N SER A 26 2.24 3.05 14.06
CA SER A 26 0.97 3.05 13.35
C SER A 26 1.15 3.41 11.87
N ALA A 27 2.06 4.35 11.55
CA ALA A 27 2.34 4.73 10.17
C ALA A 27 2.87 3.56 9.31
N ILE A 28 3.65 2.64 9.88
CA ILE A 28 4.20 1.47 9.16
C ILE A 28 3.09 0.61 8.52
N HIS A 29 1.92 0.51 9.17
CA HIS A 29 0.78 -0.26 8.66
C HIS A 29 0.33 0.25 7.27
N PHE A 30 0.42 1.56 7.05
CA PHE A 30 0.03 2.18 5.79
C PHE A 30 0.99 1.89 4.65
N ILE A 31 2.28 1.61 4.93
CA ILE A 31 3.21 1.13 3.89
C ILE A 31 2.73 -0.20 3.36
N ARG A 32 2.35 -1.13 4.25
CA ARG A 32 1.86 -2.45 3.86
C ARG A 32 0.53 -2.36 3.09
N MET A 33 -0.40 -1.52 3.54
CA MET A 33 -1.66 -1.29 2.82
C MET A 33 -1.43 -0.61 1.46
N GLN A 34 -0.42 0.23 1.34
CA GLN A 34 -0.04 0.83 0.06
C GLN A 34 0.54 -0.21 -0.90
N VAL A 35 1.31 -1.18 -0.39
CA VAL A 35 1.75 -2.33 -1.19
C VAL A 35 0.55 -3.13 -1.70
N ASP A 36 -0.52 -3.32 -0.90
CA ASP A 36 -1.75 -3.99 -1.39
C ASP A 36 -2.37 -3.25 -2.57
N CYS A 37 -2.39 -1.91 -2.57
CA CYS A 37 -2.82 -1.14 -3.73
C CYS A 37 -2.01 -1.50 -4.98
N CYS A 38 -0.67 -1.62 -4.87
CA CYS A 38 0.18 -2.05 -5.97
C CYS A 38 -0.19 -3.47 -6.45
N LEU A 39 -0.41 -4.40 -5.51
CA LEU A 39 -0.74 -5.78 -5.86
C LEU A 39 -2.08 -5.90 -6.58
N GLU A 40 -3.10 -5.14 -6.19
CA GLU A 40 -4.41 -5.17 -6.86
C GLU A 40 -4.35 -4.57 -8.26
N VAL A 41 -3.65 -3.44 -8.45
CA VAL A 41 -3.44 -2.86 -9.79
C VAL A 41 -2.63 -3.82 -10.66
N TYR A 42 -1.57 -4.43 -10.09
CA TYR A 42 -0.72 -5.37 -10.81
C TYR A 42 -1.46 -6.66 -11.17
N ALA A 43 -2.31 -7.18 -10.28
CA ALA A 43 -3.17 -8.33 -10.59
C ALA A 43 -4.09 -8.02 -11.79
N CYS A 44 -4.67 -6.82 -11.84
CA CYS A 44 -5.47 -6.39 -13.00
C CYS A 44 -4.65 -6.30 -14.30
N LEU A 45 -3.40 -5.87 -14.23
CA LEU A 45 -2.49 -5.81 -15.39
C LEU A 45 -2.09 -7.21 -15.87
N LEU A 46 -1.83 -8.11 -14.94
CA LEU A 46 -1.39 -9.49 -15.21
C LEU A 46 -2.54 -10.37 -15.72
N TYR A 47 -3.77 -10.12 -15.28
CA TYR A 47 -4.93 -10.90 -15.69
C TYR A 47 -5.37 -10.54 -17.11
N ARG A 48 -5.40 -11.54 -18.00
CA ARG A 48 -5.67 -11.35 -19.43
C ARG A 48 -7.02 -10.67 -19.70
N ASP A 49 -8.06 -11.10 -19.00
CA ASP A 49 -9.42 -10.59 -19.14
C ASP A 49 -9.70 -9.50 -18.08
N LYS A 50 -9.37 -8.25 -18.43
CA LYS A 50 -9.48 -7.10 -17.52
C LYS A 50 -10.92 -6.85 -17.07
N GLU A 51 -11.90 -7.05 -17.94
CA GLU A 51 -13.31 -6.82 -17.59
C GLU A 51 -13.80 -7.84 -16.56
N ARG A 52 -13.46 -9.11 -16.77
CA ARG A 52 -13.77 -10.17 -15.79
C ARG A 52 -13.08 -9.92 -14.45
N PHE A 53 -11.80 -9.50 -14.47
CA PHE A 53 -11.08 -9.15 -13.25
C PHE A 53 -11.80 -8.02 -12.51
N LEU A 54 -12.09 -6.91 -13.21
CA LEU A 54 -12.74 -5.74 -12.61
C LEU A 54 -14.11 -6.09 -12.04
N LYS A 55 -14.93 -6.89 -12.74
CA LYS A 55 -16.21 -7.38 -12.20
C LYS A 55 -16.01 -8.21 -10.94
N TYR A 56 -15.07 -9.15 -10.94
CA TYR A 56 -14.77 -10.00 -9.79
C TYR A 56 -14.34 -9.18 -8.56
N PHE A 57 -13.48 -8.19 -8.76
CA PHE A 57 -13.05 -7.26 -7.73
C PHE A 57 -14.20 -6.40 -7.20
N MET A 58 -15.05 -5.85 -8.09
CA MET A 58 -16.20 -5.02 -7.73
C MET A 58 -17.28 -5.80 -6.97
N ASP A 59 -17.40 -7.12 -7.21
CA ASP A 59 -18.25 -8.02 -6.42
C ASP A 59 -17.71 -8.25 -4.99
N GLY A 60 -16.57 -7.64 -4.62
CA GLY A 60 -15.91 -7.82 -3.32
C GLY A 60 -15.26 -9.19 -3.15
N LYS A 61 -15.03 -9.91 -4.25
CA LYS A 61 -14.43 -11.25 -4.20
C LYS A 61 -12.91 -11.13 -4.07
N PRO A 62 -12.28 -11.96 -3.23
CA PRO A 62 -10.85 -11.84 -2.94
C PRO A 62 -10.00 -12.25 -4.15
N THR A 63 -9.10 -11.35 -4.57
CA THR A 63 -8.19 -11.54 -5.71
C THR A 63 -7.39 -12.84 -5.64
N ASN A 64 -7.05 -13.31 -4.43
CA ASN A 64 -6.31 -14.56 -4.22
C ASN A 64 -7.04 -15.84 -4.67
N LYS A 65 -8.32 -15.75 -5.04
CA LYS A 65 -9.11 -16.86 -5.59
C LYS A 65 -9.11 -16.90 -7.11
N LEU A 66 -8.61 -15.86 -7.78
CA LEU A 66 -8.38 -15.89 -9.22
C LEU A 66 -7.09 -16.66 -9.54
N CYS A 67 -7.04 -17.28 -10.71
CA CYS A 67 -5.89 -18.04 -11.18
C CYS A 67 -5.51 -17.71 -12.63
N ILE A 68 -4.22 -17.80 -12.92
CA ILE A 68 -3.66 -17.82 -14.28
C ILE A 68 -3.07 -19.21 -14.48
N GLY A 69 -3.70 -20.01 -15.36
CA GLY A 69 -3.41 -21.44 -15.42
C GLY A 69 -3.71 -22.11 -14.08
N LYS A 70 -2.69 -22.74 -13.47
CA LYS A 70 -2.78 -23.38 -12.15
C LYS A 70 -2.34 -22.47 -10.98
N GLN A 71 -1.88 -21.26 -11.26
CA GLN A 71 -1.31 -20.36 -10.27
C GLN A 71 -2.35 -19.40 -9.72
N TYR A 72 -2.59 -19.44 -8.40
CA TYR A 72 -3.46 -18.48 -7.73
C TYR A 72 -2.77 -17.12 -7.56
N LEU A 73 -3.56 -16.04 -7.70
CA LEU A 73 -3.11 -14.65 -7.53
C LEU A 73 -2.98 -14.25 -6.06
N THR A 74 -2.28 -15.07 -5.27
CA THR A 74 -1.99 -14.76 -3.87
C THR A 74 -1.10 -13.53 -3.77
N ALA A 75 -1.17 -12.80 -2.64
CA ALA A 75 -0.31 -11.65 -2.41
C ALA A 75 1.18 -11.99 -2.52
N GLY A 76 1.59 -13.18 -2.03
CA GLY A 76 2.97 -13.65 -2.15
C GLY A 76 3.39 -13.89 -3.61
N TYR A 77 2.54 -14.53 -4.42
CA TYR A 77 2.80 -14.71 -5.85
C TYR A 77 2.89 -13.37 -6.58
N LEU A 78 1.87 -12.51 -6.42
CA LEU A 78 1.83 -11.19 -7.06
C LEU A 78 3.03 -10.34 -6.66
N CYS A 79 3.43 -10.37 -5.40
CA CYS A 79 4.59 -9.63 -4.91
C CYS A 79 5.90 -10.17 -5.49
N GLY A 80 6.04 -11.50 -5.61
CA GLY A 80 7.19 -12.13 -6.25
C GLY A 80 7.33 -11.77 -7.73
N GLU A 81 6.22 -11.80 -8.47
CA GLU A 81 6.19 -11.36 -9.87
C GLU A 81 6.47 -9.86 -10.01
N LEU A 82 5.84 -9.03 -9.19
CA LEU A 82 6.03 -7.58 -9.21
C LEU A 82 7.47 -7.18 -8.87
N ASN A 83 8.14 -7.93 -7.98
CA ASN A 83 9.53 -7.68 -7.61
C ASN A 83 10.52 -7.92 -8.76
N LYS A 84 10.17 -8.75 -9.75
CA LYS A 84 10.97 -8.89 -10.98
C LYS A 84 10.99 -7.59 -11.78
N LYS A 85 9.93 -6.78 -11.69
CA LYS A 85 9.80 -5.47 -12.36
C LYS A 85 10.31 -4.31 -11.50
N TYR A 86 10.05 -4.36 -10.19
CA TYR A 86 10.44 -3.32 -9.24
C TYR A 86 11.15 -3.95 -8.03
N SER A 87 12.47 -4.04 -8.11
CA SER A 87 13.31 -4.62 -7.05
C SER A 87 13.09 -3.92 -5.72
N GLY A 88 13.04 -4.69 -4.64
CA GLY A 88 12.87 -4.23 -3.26
C GLY A 88 11.44 -4.26 -2.74
N ILE A 89 10.42 -4.33 -3.61
CA ILE A 89 9.02 -4.35 -3.15
C ILE A 89 8.70 -5.62 -2.33
N SER A 90 9.33 -6.75 -2.64
CA SER A 90 9.19 -7.98 -1.85
C SER A 90 9.74 -7.84 -0.43
N GLU A 91 10.81 -7.10 -0.24
CA GLU A 91 11.36 -6.83 1.09
C GLU A 91 10.43 -5.92 1.88
N ILE A 92 9.90 -4.87 1.26
CA ILE A 92 8.92 -3.96 1.88
C ILE A 92 7.65 -4.71 2.27
N TYR A 93 7.15 -5.58 1.40
CA TYR A 93 5.99 -6.42 1.70
C TYR A 93 6.24 -7.32 2.92
N LYS A 94 7.36 -8.05 2.92
CA LYS A 94 7.73 -8.96 4.02
C LYS A 94 7.92 -8.20 5.33
N GLU A 95 8.60 -7.07 5.28
CA GLU A 95 8.79 -6.19 6.42
C GLU A 95 7.45 -5.73 6.95
N GLY A 96 6.59 -5.13 6.11
CA GLY A 96 5.26 -4.66 6.49
C GLY A 96 4.38 -5.75 7.11
N CYS A 97 4.45 -7.00 6.63
CA CYS A 97 3.71 -8.13 7.21
C CYS A 97 4.08 -8.41 8.68
N ARG A 98 5.31 -8.09 9.11
CA ARG A 98 5.74 -8.27 10.51
C ARG A 98 4.98 -7.35 11.48
N TRP A 99 4.45 -6.24 10.98
CA TRP A 99 3.84 -5.17 11.76
C TRP A 99 2.31 -5.20 11.80
N ILE A 100 1.64 -6.02 10.96
CA ILE A 100 0.17 -6.04 10.87
C ILE A 100 -0.50 -6.75 12.04
N HIS A 101 0.11 -7.80 12.59
CA HIS A 101 -0.48 -8.61 13.64
C HIS A 101 0.36 -8.51 14.93
N PRO A 102 -0.27 -8.32 16.11
CA PRO A 102 0.40 -8.48 17.39
C PRO A 102 1.09 -9.84 17.45
N ASN A 103 2.42 -9.82 17.57
CA ASN A 103 3.24 -11.02 17.58
C ASN A 103 4.52 -10.76 18.39
N LYS A 104 5.36 -11.79 18.54
CA LYS A 104 6.64 -11.68 19.27
C LYS A 104 7.60 -10.63 18.67
N VAL A 105 7.49 -10.36 17.37
CA VAL A 105 8.22 -9.26 16.71
C VAL A 105 7.70 -7.94 17.27
N ILE A 106 6.41 -7.62 17.15
CA ILE A 106 5.89 -6.35 17.71
C ILE A 106 6.28 -6.18 19.18
N PHE A 107 6.14 -7.21 20.02
CA PHE A 107 6.55 -7.16 21.42
C PHE A 107 8.03 -6.80 21.64
N ARG A 108 8.95 -7.43 20.89
CA ARG A 108 10.40 -7.14 20.97
C ARG A 108 10.75 -5.73 20.47
N TYR A 109 9.96 -5.21 19.55
CA TYR A 109 10.23 -3.97 18.81
C TYR A 109 9.60 -2.76 19.51
N THR A 110 8.62 -3.00 20.38
CA THR A 110 8.02 -1.98 21.26
C THR A 110 8.61 -1.97 22.67
N ALA A 111 9.41 -2.97 23.04
CA ALA A 111 10.07 -3.03 24.33
C ALA A 111 11.30 -2.08 24.33
N PRO A 112 11.36 -1.10 25.23
CA PRO A 112 12.51 -0.22 25.31
C PRO A 112 13.72 -1.00 25.86
N GLN A 113 14.88 -0.76 25.26
CA GLN A 113 16.17 -1.38 25.54
C GLN A 113 17.16 -0.31 25.98
N CYS A 114 18.07 -0.65 26.89
CA CYS A 114 19.14 0.24 27.31
C CYS A 114 20.35 0.06 26.39
N ASP A 115 20.86 1.15 25.83
CA ASP A 115 22.20 1.15 25.24
C ASP A 115 23.22 1.30 26.39
N PRO A 116 24.15 0.36 26.63
CA PRO A 116 25.15 0.53 27.68
C PRO A 116 26.12 1.68 27.41
N SER A 117 26.22 2.12 26.16
CA SER A 117 27.18 3.15 25.68
C SER A 117 26.59 4.55 25.60
N LYS A 118 25.26 4.67 25.60
CA LYS A 118 24.52 5.94 25.61
C LYS A 118 23.51 5.85 26.73
N SER A 119 23.46 6.80 27.64
CA SER A 119 22.51 6.82 28.78
C SER A 119 21.02 6.86 28.38
N ASP A 120 20.68 6.57 27.13
CA ASP A 120 19.37 6.69 26.52
C ASP A 120 18.76 5.31 26.24
N MET A 121 17.43 5.25 26.37
CA MET A 121 16.66 4.08 25.95
C MET A 121 16.37 4.16 24.44
N PHE A 122 16.41 3.02 23.76
CA PHE A 122 15.99 2.88 22.37
C PHE A 122 14.99 1.74 22.22
N PHE A 123 14.27 1.72 21.11
CA PHE A 123 13.48 0.56 20.70
C PHE A 123 13.86 0.14 19.28
N ILE A 124 13.63 -1.12 18.93
CA ILE A 124 13.92 -1.60 17.57
C ILE A 124 12.70 -1.30 16.70
N GLY A 125 12.87 -0.43 15.71
CA GLY A 125 11.83 0.03 14.80
C GLY A 125 11.84 -0.70 13.45
N TYR A 126 11.26 -0.03 12.46
CA TYR A 126 11.14 -0.51 11.08
C TYR A 126 12.51 -0.90 10.49
N LYS A 127 12.57 -2.06 9.82
CA LYS A 127 13.80 -2.62 9.24
C LYS A 127 14.93 -2.78 10.29
N ASP A 128 14.55 -3.19 11.49
CA ASP A 128 15.46 -3.48 12.60
C ASP A 128 16.32 -2.28 13.06
N LYS A 129 15.91 -1.05 12.75
CA LYS A 129 16.66 0.16 13.09
C LYS A 129 16.43 0.61 14.52
N HIS A 130 17.47 1.08 15.19
CA HIS A 130 17.36 1.61 16.56
C HIS A 130 16.74 3.01 16.54
N TYR A 131 15.61 3.14 17.23
CA TYR A 131 14.86 4.38 17.36
C TYR A 131 15.02 4.89 18.79
N TYR A 132 15.68 6.03 18.94
CA TYR A 132 15.82 6.78 20.19
C TYR A 132 14.67 7.81 20.33
N GLU A 133 14.71 8.73 21.28
CA GLU A 133 13.70 9.82 21.36
C GLU A 133 13.91 10.95 20.32
N ASP A 134 14.75 10.76 19.30
CA ASP A 134 15.19 11.80 18.35
C ASP A 134 14.52 11.75 16.94
N ARG A 135 14.75 12.83 16.17
CA ARG A 135 13.95 13.21 14.97
C ARG A 135 14.36 12.52 13.65
N GLU A 136 15.50 11.84 13.59
CA GLU A 136 16.10 11.32 12.33
C GLU A 136 15.47 10.02 11.77
N GLN A 137 14.62 9.36 12.55
CA GLN A 137 14.09 8.00 12.28
C GLN A 137 13.04 7.92 11.16
N ILE A 138 12.54 9.07 10.71
CA ILE A 138 11.44 9.17 9.74
C ILE A 138 11.89 8.81 8.32
N LYS A 139 13.20 8.95 8.03
CA LYS A 139 13.75 8.84 6.68
C LYS A 139 13.48 7.46 6.05
N ASP A 140 13.61 6.38 6.80
CA ASP A 140 13.45 5.02 6.27
C ASP A 140 12.00 4.64 6.00
N ILE A 141 11.12 4.98 6.95
CA ILE A 141 9.67 4.79 6.82
C ILE A 141 9.16 5.58 5.61
N TYR A 142 9.61 6.83 5.46
CA TYR A 142 9.22 7.68 4.34
C TYR A 142 9.78 7.18 2.99
N LYS A 143 11.04 6.72 2.96
CA LYS A 143 11.69 6.20 1.75
C LYS A 143 10.90 5.03 1.14
N ASP A 144 10.48 4.08 1.97
CA ASP A 144 9.73 2.92 1.47
C ASP A 144 8.32 3.30 1.04
N MET A 145 7.63 4.18 1.78
CA MET A 145 6.33 4.70 1.33
C MET A 145 6.43 5.43 -0.02
N LEU A 146 7.48 6.24 -0.20
CA LEU A 146 7.74 6.95 -1.46
C LEU A 146 7.98 5.97 -2.61
N LEU A 147 8.80 4.93 -2.39
CA LEU A 147 9.06 3.92 -3.41
C LEU A 147 7.77 3.18 -3.80
N VAL A 148 6.96 2.78 -2.82
CA VAL A 148 5.68 2.10 -3.10
C VAL A 148 4.73 3.02 -3.88
N ASN A 149 4.69 4.32 -3.56
CA ASN A 149 3.89 5.29 -4.30
C ASN A 149 4.37 5.47 -5.76
N GLN A 150 5.68 5.49 -5.99
CA GLN A 150 6.25 5.56 -7.33
C GLN A 150 5.88 4.33 -8.15
N ILE A 151 5.98 3.13 -7.54
CA ILE A 151 5.55 1.88 -8.18
C ILE A 151 4.06 1.94 -8.52
N LEU A 152 3.21 2.33 -7.56
CA LEU A 152 1.77 2.43 -7.80
C LEU A 152 1.44 3.41 -8.93
N TYR A 153 2.13 4.55 -8.98
CA TYR A 153 1.95 5.54 -10.04
C TYR A 153 2.28 4.98 -11.43
N GLU A 154 3.40 4.26 -11.57
CA GLU A 154 3.78 3.64 -12.83
C GLU A 154 2.81 2.51 -13.25
N LEU A 155 2.33 1.70 -12.29
CA LEU A 155 1.31 0.69 -12.55
C LEU A 155 -0.02 1.32 -13.01
N LEU A 156 -0.44 2.42 -12.38
CA LEU A 156 -1.66 3.14 -12.77
C LEU A 156 -1.52 3.77 -14.16
N LYS A 157 -0.34 4.29 -14.51
CA LYS A 157 -0.05 4.80 -15.86
C LYS A 157 -0.17 3.70 -16.91
N GLU A 158 0.45 2.55 -16.65
CA GLU A 158 0.38 1.38 -17.54
C GLU A 158 -1.06 0.90 -17.73
N LEU A 159 -1.83 0.84 -16.64
CA LEU A 159 -3.23 0.44 -16.68
C LEU A 159 -4.12 1.45 -17.43
N ALA A 160 -3.78 2.73 -17.37
CA ALA A 160 -4.51 3.80 -18.06
C ALA A 160 -4.13 3.97 -19.54
N GLU A 161 -2.95 3.49 -19.97
CA GLU A 161 -2.40 3.71 -21.31
C GLU A 161 -3.36 3.33 -22.46
N PRO A 162 -4.05 2.16 -22.43
CA PRO A 162 -4.99 1.80 -23.48
C PRO A 162 -6.16 2.78 -23.63
N TYR A 163 -6.51 3.51 -22.57
CA TYR A 163 -7.65 4.43 -22.53
C TYR A 163 -7.30 5.85 -23.00
N LYS A 164 -6.01 6.21 -23.04
CA LYS A 164 -5.55 7.52 -23.55
C LYS A 164 -5.70 7.64 -25.06
N ILE A 165 -5.55 6.54 -25.77
CA ILE A 165 -5.60 6.50 -27.24
C ILE A 165 -7.05 6.51 -27.75
N VAL A 166 -8.01 6.08 -26.92
CA VAL A 166 -9.40 5.83 -27.34
C VAL A 166 -10.33 7.04 -27.10
N HIS A 167 -9.98 7.98 -26.21
CA HIS A 167 -10.91 9.06 -25.84
C HIS A 167 -10.28 10.45 -25.78
N GLY A 168 -10.45 11.21 -26.87
CA GLY A 168 -10.38 12.68 -26.89
C GLY A 168 -11.53 13.38 -26.13
N LYS A 169 -12.05 12.80 -25.04
CA LYS A 169 -13.06 13.42 -24.17
C LYS A 169 -12.60 13.42 -22.72
N LYS A 170 -12.64 14.59 -22.09
CA LYS A 170 -12.38 14.82 -20.66
C LYS A 170 -13.20 13.81 -19.83
N LEU A 171 -12.51 12.97 -19.05
CA LEU A 171 -13.12 12.16 -18.00
C LEU A 171 -13.78 13.08 -16.98
N ARG A 172 -15.11 13.01 -16.84
CA ARG A 172 -15.83 13.68 -15.74
C ARG A 172 -15.60 12.89 -14.46
N ILE A 173 -14.84 13.47 -13.52
CA ILE A 173 -14.56 12.86 -12.22
C ILE A 173 -15.79 13.05 -11.33
N GLY A 174 -16.40 11.95 -10.89
CA GLY A 174 -17.39 11.97 -9.82
C GLY A 174 -16.72 11.86 -8.44
N GLN A 175 -17.28 12.53 -7.44
CA GLN A 175 -16.89 12.35 -6.03
C GLN A 175 -17.98 11.56 -5.32
N PHE A 176 -17.55 10.60 -4.49
CA PHE A 176 -18.45 9.99 -3.51
C PHE A 176 -18.61 10.93 -2.32
N PHE A 177 -19.85 11.15 -1.90
CA PHE A 177 -20.15 11.90 -0.70
C PHE A 177 -20.98 11.02 0.25
N LYS A 178 -20.71 11.16 1.55
CA LYS A 178 -21.53 10.53 2.59
C LYS A 178 -22.72 11.44 2.89
N SER A 179 -23.93 10.97 2.59
CA SER A 179 -25.12 11.47 3.27
C SER A 179 -25.39 10.59 4.50
N LYS A 180 -26.19 11.10 5.46
CA LYS A 180 -26.42 10.50 6.80
C LYS A 180 -26.79 9.01 6.81
N LYS A 181 -27.14 8.37 5.68
CA LYS A 181 -27.43 6.92 5.61
C LYS A 181 -26.88 6.17 4.38
N LYS A 182 -26.27 6.80 3.37
CA LYS A 182 -25.76 6.11 2.16
C LYS A 182 -24.58 6.82 1.51
N ILE A 183 -23.67 6.03 0.95
CA ILE A 183 -22.65 6.48 -0.01
C ILE A 183 -23.37 6.67 -1.36
N SER A 184 -23.33 7.88 -1.90
CA SER A 184 -23.91 8.21 -3.20
C SER A 184 -22.86 8.84 -4.11
N PHE A 185 -23.04 8.63 -5.43
CA PHE A 185 -22.13 9.09 -6.47
C PHE A 185 -22.77 10.27 -7.22
N LYS A 186 -22.07 11.41 -7.35
CA LYS A 186 -22.50 12.55 -8.17
C LYS A 186 -21.43 12.91 -9.19
N PHE A 187 -21.84 13.20 -10.41
CA PHE A 187 -21.01 13.90 -11.39
C PHE A 187 -21.19 15.40 -11.18
N TYR A 188 -20.10 16.15 -11.16
CA TYR A 188 -20.14 17.62 -11.29
C TYR A 188 -20.06 17.97 -12.78
N GLU A 189 -20.88 18.93 -13.20
CA GLU A 189 -20.91 19.46 -14.57
C GLU A 189 -19.67 20.30 -14.88
#